data_AF-A0A4Y2BIK7-F1
#
_entry.id   AF-A0A4Y2BIK7-F1
#
_cell.length_a   1.000
_cell.length_b   1.000
_cell.length_c   1.000
_cell.angle_alpha   90.00
_cell.angle_beta   90.00
_cell.angle_gamma   90.00
#
_symmetry.space_group_name_H-M   'P 1'
#
loop_
_entity.id
_entity.type
_entity.pdbx_description
1 polymer ?
#
loop_
_entity_poly.entity_id
_entity_poly.type
_entity_poly.pdbx_seq_one_letter_code
_entity_poly.pdbx_strand_id
1 'polypeptide(L)'
;MPKRALSFAVASGSKREHVTLSIKDKVNLIKKLESGRAVAKLCEECGLGKSAVYDIKREKKELFEFFADSDTSVVMDERKIIRHAKNDDHDRVMIEWVRSMNASYTIGWLTKFKKGHGIRQLKICGDRESADAEASEDFANEFISLVEAEK
;
A
#
# COMPACT_ATOMS: atom_id res chain seq x y z
N MET A 1 -42.68 34.68 43.65
CA MET A 1 -42.71 34.50 42.18
C MET A 1 -41.31 34.13 41.71
N PRO A 2 -40.98 32.86 41.42
CA PRO A 2 -39.64 32.49 40.97
C PRO A 2 -39.50 32.70 39.45
N LYS A 3 -38.41 33.37 39.02
CA LYS A 3 -38.02 33.42 37.61
C LYS A 3 -36.96 32.36 37.34
N ARG A 4 -37.33 31.44 36.45
CA ARG A 4 -36.60 30.33 35.85
C ARG A 4 -35.38 30.87 35.08
N ALA A 5 -34.18 30.39 35.39
CA ALA A 5 -33.03 30.50 34.50
C ALA A 5 -32.63 29.09 34.06
N LEU A 6 -32.64 28.90 32.75
CA LEU A 6 -32.40 27.66 32.04
C LEU A 6 -30.96 27.17 32.25
N SER A 7 -30.85 25.91 32.64
CA SER A 7 -29.65 25.09 32.60
C SER A 7 -29.03 25.09 31.21
N PHE A 8 -27.77 25.51 31.08
CA PHE A 8 -26.91 25.05 29.99
C PHE A 8 -26.20 23.79 30.48
N ALA A 9 -26.88 22.65 30.33
CA ALA A 9 -26.22 21.36 30.42
C ALA A 9 -25.35 21.20 29.16
N VAL A 10 -24.04 21.34 29.31
CA VAL A 10 -23.07 20.83 28.34
C VAL A 10 -23.08 19.31 28.46
N ALA A 11 -23.97 18.68 27.71
CA ALA A 11 -23.83 17.29 27.27
C ALA A 11 -23.06 17.32 25.93
N SER A 12 -22.15 16.42 25.59
CA SER A 12 -21.67 15.20 26.19
C SER A 12 -20.32 14.94 25.51
N GLY A 13 -19.26 14.72 26.28
CA GLY A 13 -18.00 14.23 25.72
C GLY A 13 -18.13 12.76 25.35
N SER A 14 -18.85 12.44 24.26
CA SER A 14 -18.83 11.09 23.72
C SER A 14 -17.40 10.78 23.29
N LYS A 15 -16.83 9.73 23.88
CA LYS A 15 -15.49 9.24 23.54
C LYS A 15 -15.46 9.00 22.03
N ARG A 16 -14.67 9.79 21.30
CA ARG A 16 -14.56 9.66 19.85
C ARG A 16 -14.02 8.26 19.52
N GLU A 17 -14.71 7.55 18.63
CA GLU A 17 -14.27 6.25 18.18
C GLU A 17 -12.95 6.37 17.41
N HIS A 18 -12.06 5.39 17.59
CA HIS A 18 -10.78 5.38 16.91
C HIS A 18 -10.96 4.91 15.46
N VAL A 19 -10.93 5.86 14.52
CA VAL A 19 -11.04 5.59 13.08
C VAL A 19 -9.65 5.52 12.46
N THR A 20 -9.34 4.40 11.80
CA THR A 20 -8.13 4.26 10.99
C THR A 20 -8.49 4.30 9.51
N LEU A 21 -8.02 5.34 8.81
CA LEU A 21 -8.22 5.55 7.37
C LEU A 21 -7.31 4.67 6.51
N SER A 22 -7.76 4.35 5.29
CA SER A 22 -6.91 3.74 4.26
C SER A 22 -5.83 4.73 3.79
N ILE A 23 -4.76 4.20 3.20
CA ILE A 23 -3.69 5.01 2.61
C ILE A 23 -4.26 5.91 1.51
N LYS A 24 -5.16 5.37 0.66
CA LYS A 24 -5.83 6.15 -0.37
C LYS A 24 -6.67 7.29 0.21
N ASP A 25 -7.41 7.04 1.28
CA ASP A 25 -8.22 8.06 1.95
C ASP A 25 -7.36 9.14 2.59
N LYS A 26 -6.22 8.77 3.17
CA LYS A 26 -5.22 9.72 3.68
C LYS A 26 -4.66 10.61 2.55
N VAL A 27 -4.33 10.03 1.40
CA VAL A 27 -3.86 10.80 0.23
C VAL A 27 -4.96 11.73 -0.30
N ASN A 28 -6.21 11.27 -0.37
CA ASN A 28 -7.35 12.10 -0.77
C ASN A 28 -7.62 13.24 0.22
N LEU A 29 -7.48 12.99 1.52
CA LEU A 29 -7.57 14.00 2.57
C LEU A 29 -6.51 15.08 2.38
N ILE A 30 -5.27 14.70 2.08
CA ILE A 30 -4.17 15.64 1.82
C ILE A 30 -4.45 16.48 0.55
N LYS A 31 -4.91 15.86 -0.54
CA LYS A 31 -5.31 16.58 -1.76
C LYS A 31 -6.40 17.63 -1.48
N LYS A 32 -7.41 17.27 -0.67
CA LYS A 32 -8.46 18.20 -0.24
C LYS A 32 -7.93 19.31 0.68
N LEU A 33 -6.91 19.04 1.50
CA LEU A 33 -6.26 20.06 2.34
C LEU A 33 -5.49 21.08 1.48
N GLU A 34 -4.80 20.59 0.44
CA GLU A 34 -4.03 21.43 -0.47
C GLU A 34 -4.89 22.28 -1.39
N SER A 35 -6.08 21.80 -1.75
CA SER A 35 -7.08 22.58 -2.47
C SER A 35 -7.75 23.68 -1.61
N GLY A 36 -7.27 23.90 -0.37
CA GLY A 36 -7.76 24.97 0.50
C GLY A 36 -9.07 24.66 1.23
N ARG A 37 -9.49 23.40 1.32
CA ARG A 37 -10.74 23.03 2.01
C ARG A 37 -10.59 23.17 3.52
N ALA A 38 -11.64 23.68 4.17
CA ALA A 38 -11.62 23.91 5.61
C ALA A 38 -11.46 22.60 6.41
N VAL A 39 -10.50 22.59 7.35
CA VAL A 39 -10.19 21.44 8.21
C VAL A 39 -11.41 20.95 9.00
N ALA A 40 -12.28 21.87 9.43
CA ALA A 40 -13.50 21.51 10.17
C ALA A 40 -14.44 20.59 9.36
N LYS A 41 -14.65 20.88 8.07
CA LYS A 41 -15.48 20.03 7.20
C LYS A 41 -14.83 18.66 6.96
N LEU A 42 -13.50 18.62 6.86
CA LEU A 42 -12.76 17.36 6.70
C LEU A 42 -12.80 16.50 7.96
N CYS A 43 -12.76 17.12 9.13
CA CYS A 43 -12.94 16.43 10.41
C CYS A 43 -14.30 15.74 10.51
N GLU A 44 -15.37 16.41 10.06
CA GLU A 44 -16.72 15.85 10.03
C GLU A 44 -16.84 14.70 9.02
N GLU A 45 -16.37 14.90 7.78
CA GLU A 45 -16.44 13.87 6.73
C GLU A 45 -15.64 12.61 7.06
N CYS A 46 -14.45 12.77 7.66
CA CYS A 46 -13.57 11.65 7.96
C CYS A 46 -13.74 11.11 9.38
N GLY A 47 -14.59 11.73 10.21
CA GLY A 47 -14.70 11.39 11.65
C GLY A 47 -13.41 11.62 12.44
N LEU A 48 -12.50 12.47 11.95
CA LEU A 48 -11.17 12.68 12.53
C LEU A 48 -11.13 13.93 13.41
N GLY A 49 -10.34 13.85 14.49
CA GLY A 49 -9.95 15.03 15.27
C GLY A 49 -8.99 15.94 14.48
N LYS A 50 -8.99 17.23 14.79
CA LYS A 50 -8.07 18.21 14.16
C LYS A 50 -6.60 17.78 14.26
N SER A 51 -6.19 17.23 15.41
CA SER A 51 -4.83 16.70 15.63
C SER A 51 -4.48 15.59 14.62
N ALA A 52 -5.34 14.59 14.46
CA ALA A 52 -5.14 13.50 13.50
C ALA A 52 -5.01 13.99 12.06
N VAL A 53 -5.79 15.01 11.67
CA VAL A 53 -5.68 15.63 10.33
C VAL A 53 -4.31 16.26 10.13
N TYR A 54 -3.78 16.96 11.14
CA TYR A 54 -2.43 17.54 11.06
C TYR A 54 -1.31 16.50 11.13
N ASP A 55 -1.49 15.43 11.90
CA ASP A 55 -0.54 14.31 11.94
C ASP A 55 -0.46 13.61 10.57
N ILE A 56 -1.60 13.32 9.94
CA ILE A 56 -1.64 12.77 8.58
C ILE A 56 -0.99 13.73 7.58
N LYS A 57 -1.20 15.05 7.72
CA LYS A 57 -0.54 16.06 6.89
C LYS A 57 0.98 16.05 7.07
N ARG A 58 1.49 15.74 8.27
CA ARG A 58 2.94 15.60 8.54
C ARG A 58 3.53 14.39 7.83
N GLU A 59 2.79 13.28 7.79
CA GLU A 59 3.15 12.04 7.07
C GLU A 59 2.98 12.14 5.54
N LYS A 60 2.74 13.34 4.99
CA LYS A 60 2.45 13.56 3.57
C LYS A 60 3.50 12.93 2.64
N LYS A 61 4.78 13.21 2.84
CA LYS A 61 5.83 12.78 1.89
C LYS A 61 5.84 11.27 1.73
N GLU A 62 5.89 10.56 2.86
CA GLU A 62 5.90 9.10 2.91
C GLU A 62 4.63 8.50 2.29
N LEU A 63 3.46 9.08 2.55
CA LEU A 63 2.21 8.64 1.93
C LEU A 63 2.20 8.81 0.41
N PHE A 64 2.76 9.91 -0.10
CA PHE A 64 2.80 10.18 -1.55
C PHE A 64 3.83 9.32 -2.27
N GLU A 65 5.04 9.18 -1.72
CA GLU A 65 6.08 8.29 -2.26
C GLU A 65 5.56 6.85 -2.30
N PHE A 66 4.99 6.37 -1.20
CA PHE A 66 4.42 5.02 -1.14
C PHE A 66 3.25 4.79 -2.11
N PHE A 67 2.40 5.80 -2.30
CA PHE A 67 1.28 5.71 -3.24
C PHE A 67 1.74 5.78 -4.71
N ALA A 68 2.81 6.53 -5.02
CA ALA A 68 3.40 6.61 -6.36
C ALA A 68 4.11 5.30 -6.74
N ASP A 69 4.78 4.66 -5.79
CA ASP A 69 5.50 3.39 -6.00
C ASP A 69 4.57 2.18 -6.15
N SER A 70 3.29 2.31 -5.78
CA SER A 70 2.33 1.21 -5.76
C SER A 70 1.29 1.33 -6.87
N ASP A 71 1.51 0.63 -7.98
CA ASP A 71 0.62 0.66 -9.16
C ASP A 71 -0.75 -0.05 -8.96
N THR A 72 -1.01 -0.68 -7.81
CA THR A 72 -2.29 -1.37 -7.53
C THR A 72 -3.21 -0.57 -6.62
N SER A 73 -4.17 0.14 -7.22
CA SER A 73 -5.16 0.94 -6.48
C SER A 73 -5.96 0.11 -5.47
N VAL A 74 -6.29 -1.15 -5.81
CA VAL A 74 -7.09 -2.06 -4.98
C VAL A 74 -6.40 -2.38 -3.64
N VAL A 75 -5.07 -2.50 -3.63
CA VAL A 75 -4.33 -2.77 -2.40
C VAL A 75 -4.33 -1.54 -1.49
N MET A 76 -4.30 -0.34 -2.06
CA MET A 76 -4.29 0.93 -1.32
C MET A 76 -5.65 1.33 -0.75
N ASP A 77 -6.75 0.80 -1.31
CA ASP A 77 -8.10 0.92 -0.78
C ASP A 77 -8.26 0.21 0.58
N GLU A 78 -7.60 -0.94 0.77
CA GLU A 78 -7.71 -1.74 2.00
C GLU A 78 -6.60 -1.45 3.02
N ARG A 79 -5.40 -1.08 2.55
CA ARG A 79 -4.22 -0.90 3.40
C ARG A 79 -4.32 0.40 4.19
N LYS A 80 -4.16 0.34 5.52
CA LYS A 80 -4.30 1.49 6.45
C LYS A 80 -2.98 1.99 7.05
N ILE A 81 -1.96 1.13 7.03
CA ILE A 81 -0.65 1.35 7.65
C ILE A 81 0.41 1.04 6.60
N ILE A 82 1.38 1.95 6.47
CA ILE A 82 2.61 1.71 5.70
C ILE A 82 3.51 0.83 6.55
N ARG A 83 3.94 -0.30 5.99
CA ARG A 83 4.94 -1.18 6.61
C ARG A 83 6.19 -1.14 5.75
N HIS A 84 7.32 -1.03 6.42
CA HIS A 84 8.63 -1.22 5.83
C HIS A 84 9.03 -2.67 6.03
N ALA A 85 9.46 -3.33 4.95
CA ALA A 85 10.00 -4.67 5.10
C ALA A 85 11.35 -4.55 5.82
N LYS A 86 11.66 -5.54 6.66
CA LYS A 86 12.91 -5.53 7.42
C LYS A 86 14.12 -5.71 6.50
N ASN A 87 13.94 -6.47 5.41
CA ASN A 87 14.94 -6.78 4.39
C ASN A 87 14.31 -6.62 3.00
N ASP A 88 14.29 -5.40 2.45
CA ASP A 88 13.71 -5.12 1.13
C ASP A 88 14.36 -5.98 0.01
N ASP A 89 15.64 -6.36 0.14
CA ASP A 89 16.37 -7.17 -0.84
C ASP A 89 15.84 -8.62 -0.94
N HIS A 90 15.52 -9.25 0.19
CA HIS A 90 14.97 -10.61 0.19
C HIS A 90 13.58 -10.63 -0.44
N ASP A 91 12.76 -9.62 -0.13
CA ASP A 91 11.42 -9.48 -0.70
C ASP A 91 11.49 -9.23 -2.20
N ARG A 92 12.47 -8.44 -2.67
CA ARG A 92 12.72 -8.23 -4.10
C ARG A 92 13.04 -9.55 -4.81
N VAL A 93 14.04 -10.29 -4.33
CA VAL A 93 14.45 -11.56 -4.94
C VAL A 93 13.30 -12.57 -4.92
N MET A 94 12.53 -12.61 -3.83
CA MET A 94 11.38 -13.50 -3.72
C MET A 94 10.24 -13.11 -4.69
N ILE A 95 10.00 -11.81 -4.90
CA ILE A 95 9.05 -11.34 -5.91
C ILE A 95 9.51 -11.69 -7.32
N GLU A 96 10.78 -11.46 -7.65
CA GLU A 96 11.37 -11.79 -8.96
C GLU A 96 11.28 -13.30 -9.22
N TRP A 97 11.69 -14.12 -8.26
CA TRP A 97 11.65 -15.59 -8.36
C TRP A 97 10.22 -16.12 -8.57
N VAL A 98 9.23 -15.64 -7.82
CA VAL A 98 7.84 -16.10 -7.98
C VAL A 98 7.26 -15.68 -9.34
N ARG A 99 7.72 -14.57 -9.94
CA ARG A 99 7.30 -14.16 -11.29
C ARG A 99 7.95 -15.01 -12.39
N SER A 100 9.17 -15.49 -12.16
CA SER A 100 9.84 -16.46 -13.03
C SER A 100 9.21 -17.85 -12.96
N MET A 101 8.45 -18.14 -11.90
CA MET A 101 7.76 -19.42 -11.69
C MET A 101 6.36 -19.39 -12.33
N ASN A 102 5.96 -20.47 -13.00
CA ASN A 102 4.67 -20.57 -13.73
C ASN A 102 3.47 -20.03 -12.91
N ALA A 103 2.86 -18.97 -13.44
CA ALA A 103 1.95 -18.06 -12.72
C ALA A 103 0.61 -18.67 -12.28
N SER A 104 0.23 -19.81 -12.84
CA SER A 104 -1.08 -20.46 -12.64
C SER A 104 -1.30 -21.01 -11.22
N TYR A 105 -0.23 -21.34 -10.48
CA TYR A 105 -0.34 -21.98 -9.15
C TYR A 105 0.00 -21.02 -7.98
N THR A 106 0.67 -19.90 -8.27
CA THR A 106 1.34 -19.06 -7.25
C THR A 106 0.72 -17.67 -7.07
N ILE A 107 -0.13 -17.19 -8.00
CA ILE A 107 -0.74 -15.84 -7.94
C ILE A 107 -1.54 -15.61 -6.64
N GLY A 108 -2.33 -16.58 -6.21
CA GLY A 108 -3.17 -16.46 -5.01
C GLY A 108 -2.34 -16.36 -3.73
N TRP A 109 -1.34 -17.23 -3.59
CA TRP A 109 -0.43 -17.23 -2.45
C TRP A 109 0.43 -15.95 -2.43
N LEU A 110 1.01 -15.55 -3.58
CA LEU A 110 1.84 -14.34 -3.68
C LEU A 110 1.04 -13.09 -3.29
N THR A 111 -0.23 -13.00 -3.68
CA THR A 111 -1.10 -11.88 -3.30
C THR A 111 -1.31 -11.81 -1.79
N LYS A 112 -1.57 -12.96 -1.14
CA LYS A 112 -1.74 -13.04 0.32
C LYS A 112 -0.43 -12.77 1.06
N PHE A 113 0.69 -13.31 0.58
CA PHE A 113 2.03 -13.10 1.14
C PHE A 113 2.41 -11.62 1.11
N LYS A 114 2.26 -10.97 -0.04
CA LYS A 114 2.52 -9.53 -0.19
C LYS A 114 1.63 -8.69 0.73
N LYS A 115 0.35 -9.04 0.87
CA LYS A 115 -0.58 -8.36 1.78
C LYS A 115 -0.18 -8.52 3.24
N GLY A 116 0.23 -9.73 3.64
CA GLY A 116 0.64 -10.05 5.02
C GLY A 116 1.94 -9.35 5.43
N HIS A 117 2.94 -9.38 4.56
CA HIS A 117 4.27 -8.82 4.84
C HIS A 117 4.41 -7.33 4.54
N GLY A 118 3.36 -6.69 4.03
CA GLY A 118 3.41 -5.25 3.69
C GLY A 118 4.21 -4.94 2.43
N ILE A 119 4.68 -5.97 1.72
CA ILE A 119 5.46 -5.88 0.49
C ILE A 119 4.70 -5.03 -0.53
N ARG A 120 5.44 -4.11 -1.16
CA ARG A 120 4.93 -3.22 -2.20
C ARG A 120 4.79 -3.99 -3.50
N GLN A 121 3.72 -3.76 -4.25
CA GLN A 121 3.71 -4.10 -5.67
C GLN A 121 4.47 -3.00 -6.40
N LEU A 122 5.80 -3.05 -6.33
CA LEU A 122 6.64 -2.15 -7.10
C LEU A 122 6.41 -2.41 -8.58
N LYS A 123 6.18 -1.33 -9.35
CA LYS A 123 6.42 -1.36 -10.79
C LYS A 123 7.93 -1.53 -10.93
N ILE A 124 8.38 -2.76 -11.12
CA ILE A 124 9.73 -2.98 -11.63
C ILE A 124 9.66 -2.40 -13.05
N CYS A 125 10.15 -1.17 -13.21
CA CYS A 125 10.36 -0.59 -14.53
C CYS A 125 11.26 -1.60 -15.24
N GLY A 126 10.82 -2.06 -16.40
CA GLY A 126 11.54 -3.06 -17.13
C GLY A 126 12.92 -2.55 -17.50
N ASP A 127 13.92 -2.87 -16.68
CA ASP A 127 15.17 -3.38 -17.21
C ASP A 127 14.82 -4.71 -17.86
N ARG A 128 14.16 -4.57 -19.02
CA ARG A 128 14.20 -5.54 -20.09
C ARG A 128 15.60 -5.38 -20.69
N GLU A 129 16.62 -5.67 -19.88
CA GLU A 129 17.85 -6.19 -20.48
C GLU A 129 17.37 -7.46 -21.17
N SER A 130 17.38 -7.37 -22.50
CA SER A 130 17.18 -8.47 -23.40
C SER A 130 18.21 -9.53 -23.04
N ALA A 131 17.89 -10.42 -22.10
CA ALA A 131 18.54 -11.70 -22.05
C ALA A 131 18.30 -12.32 -23.43
N ASP A 132 19.38 -12.59 -24.18
CA ASP A 132 19.29 -13.23 -25.48
C ASP A 132 18.55 -14.56 -25.29
N ALA A 133 17.26 -14.57 -25.67
CA ALA A 133 16.42 -15.76 -25.57
C ALA A 133 17.04 -16.93 -26.34
N GLU A 134 17.76 -16.61 -27.41
CA GLU A 134 18.60 -17.50 -28.21
C GLU A 134 19.68 -18.19 -27.35
N ALA A 135 20.44 -17.45 -26.55
CA ALA A 135 21.47 -18.04 -25.67
C ALA A 135 20.87 -18.93 -24.57
N SER A 136 19.67 -18.61 -24.09
CA SER A 136 18.96 -19.46 -23.13
C SER A 136 18.43 -20.74 -23.77
N GLU A 137 17.99 -20.68 -25.03
CA GLU A 137 17.50 -21.83 -25.79
C GLU A 137 18.65 -22.75 -26.21
N ASP A 138 19.78 -22.19 -26.62
CA ASP A 138 21.00 -22.95 -26.97
C ASP A 138 21.52 -23.77 -25.79
N PHE A 139 21.57 -23.18 -24.59
CA PHE A 139 21.97 -23.90 -23.38
C PHE A 139 20.99 -25.02 -23.01
N ALA A 140 19.68 -24.77 -23.13
CA ALA A 140 18.67 -25.79 -22.86
C ALA A 140 18.78 -26.97 -23.84
N ASN A 141 19.04 -26.69 -25.11
CA ASN A 141 19.22 -27.70 -26.15
C ASN A 141 20.51 -28.50 -25.96
N GLU A 142 21.63 -27.84 -25.61
CA GLU A 142 22.89 -28.52 -25.31
C GLU A 142 22.73 -29.46 -24.11
N PHE A 143 22.04 -29.00 -23.06
CA PHE A 143 21.78 -29.81 -21.87
C PHE A 143 20.91 -31.03 -22.15
N ILE A 144 19.86 -30.89 -22.97
CA ILE A 144 19.01 -32.03 -23.39
C ILE A 144 19.85 -33.05 -24.17
N SER A 145 20.72 -32.60 -25.08
CA SER A 145 21.56 -33.48 -25.89
C SER A 145 22.55 -34.30 -25.04
N LEU A 146 23.09 -33.72 -23.96
CA LEU A 146 24.00 -34.41 -23.04
C LEU A 146 23.27 -35.48 -22.23
N VAL A 147 22.06 -35.20 -21.76
CA VAL A 147 21.25 -36.14 -20.97
C VAL A 147 20.78 -37.33 -21.83
N GLU A 148 20.53 -37.10 -23.11
CA GLU A 148 20.15 -38.16 -24.06
C GLU A 148 21.35 -39.01 -24.51
N ALA A 149 22.55 -38.42 -24.59
CA ALA A 149 23.79 -39.13 -24.94
C ALA A 149 24.36 -39.98 -23.79
N GLU A 150 23.93 -39.75 -22.55
CA GLU A 150 24.33 -40.52 -21.36
C GLU A 150 23.41 -41.73 -21.07
N LYS A 151 22.50 -42.08 -22.00
CA LYS A 151 21.72 -43.33 -22.02
C LYS A 151 22.25 -44.33 -23.03
#